data_AF-A0A6J6H5D4-F1
#
_entry.id   AF-A0A6J6H5D4-F1
#
_cell.length_a   1.000
_cell.length_b   1.000
_cell.length_c   1.000
_cell.angle_alpha   90.00
_cell.angle_beta   90.00
_cell.angle_gamma   90.00
#
_symmetry.space_group_name_H-M   'P 1'
#
loop_
_entity.id
_entity.type
_entity.pdbx_description
1 polymer ?
#
loop_
_entity_poly.entity_id
_entity_poly.type
_entity_poly.pdbx_seq_one_letter_code
_entity_poly.pdbx_strand_id
1 'polypeptide(L)'
;MSFTEHDKRLLHNRLSDTIGPEEADILMEHLPPAGWSHLATKDDITLSGAVLRTEVAELRTELKTEIAELRTELKTEISELRTELKTEIAAVRTELKTEIAELRTELKTEISDLRVELKTEIAAVRAELKSEIATVKTDMSGLRVEMERGFRSQTWKMVTAMIASQGISVAIMAAMVNSLR
;
A
#
# COMPACT_ATOMS: atom_id res chain seq x y z
N MET A 1 -85.44 -3.63 -10.05
CA MET A 1 -86.50 -4.66 -10.19
C MET A 1 -85.81 -5.94 -10.64
N SER A 2 -85.56 -6.89 -9.74
CA SER A 2 -85.02 -8.19 -10.14
C SER A 2 -86.17 -9.02 -10.71
N PHE A 3 -86.15 -9.33 -12.00
CA PHE A 3 -87.08 -10.30 -12.57
C PHE A 3 -86.81 -11.65 -11.92
N THR A 4 -87.83 -12.22 -11.28
CA THR A 4 -87.72 -13.53 -10.63
C THR A 4 -87.84 -14.63 -11.68
N GLU A 5 -87.39 -15.85 -11.36
CA GLU A 5 -87.52 -17.01 -12.26
C GLU A 5 -88.98 -17.30 -12.64
N HIS A 6 -89.92 -16.90 -11.77
CA HIS A 6 -91.35 -16.96 -12.02
C HIS A 6 -91.79 -15.98 -13.14
N ASP A 7 -91.26 -14.75 -13.13
CA ASP A 7 -91.56 -13.74 -14.14
C ASP A 7 -91.02 -14.13 -15.52
N LYS A 8 -89.85 -14.78 -15.56
CA LYS A 8 -89.27 -15.35 -16.79
C LYS A 8 -90.15 -16.46 -17.38
N ARG A 9 -90.64 -17.38 -16.54
CA ARG A 9 -91.56 -18.45 -16.98
C ARG A 9 -92.89 -17.90 -17.47
N LEU A 10 -93.45 -16.90 -16.79
CA LEU A 10 -94.70 -16.27 -17.21
C LEU A 10 -94.55 -15.57 -18.56
N LEU A 11 -93.42 -14.90 -18.78
CA LEU A 11 -93.12 -14.23 -20.05
C LEU A 11 -92.92 -15.22 -21.19
N HIS A 12 -92.17 -16.31 -20.95
CA HIS A 12 -91.99 -17.39 -21.94
C HIS A 12 -93.32 -17.99 -22.38
N ASN A 13 -94.22 -18.33 -21.44
CA ASN A 13 -95.54 -18.88 -21.78
C ASN A 13 -96.36 -17.91 -22.65
N ARG A 14 -96.36 -16.62 -22.32
CA ARG A 14 -97.08 -15.61 -23.10
C ARG A 14 -96.48 -15.37 -24.48
N LEU A 15 -95.17 -15.45 -24.62
CA LEU A 15 -94.49 -15.36 -25.91
C LEU A 15 -94.79 -16.60 -26.76
N SER A 16 -94.72 -17.79 -26.17
CA SER A 16 -95.03 -19.06 -26.83
C SER A 16 -96.45 -19.06 -27.42
N ASP A 17 -97.44 -18.53 -26.68
CA ASP A 17 -98.83 -18.42 -27.14
C ASP A 17 -99.04 -17.43 -28.31
N THR A 18 -98.15 -16.45 -28.48
CA THR A 18 -98.36 -15.34 -29.43
C THR A 18 -97.46 -15.40 -30.66
N ILE A 19 -96.22 -15.85 -30.51
CA ILE A 19 -95.21 -15.90 -31.58
C ILE A 19 -94.69 -17.30 -31.87
N GLY A 20 -95.07 -18.31 -31.08
CA GLY A 20 -94.63 -19.69 -31.23
C GLY A 20 -93.58 -20.12 -30.20
N PRO A 21 -93.50 -21.42 -29.86
CA PRO A 21 -92.62 -21.93 -28.81
C PRO A 21 -91.14 -21.81 -29.15
N GLU A 22 -90.74 -22.07 -30.40
CA GLU A 22 -89.33 -21.98 -30.83
C GLU A 22 -88.83 -20.52 -30.80
N GLU A 23 -89.65 -19.58 -31.28
CA GLU A 23 -89.34 -18.15 -31.28
C GLU A 23 -89.24 -17.59 -29.85
N ALA A 24 -90.10 -18.06 -28.95
CA ALA A 24 -90.06 -17.69 -27.54
C ALA A 24 -88.80 -18.23 -26.83
N ASP A 25 -88.38 -19.47 -27.11
CA ASP A 25 -87.15 -20.05 -26.56
C ASP A 25 -85.92 -19.25 -27.00
N ILE A 26 -85.81 -18.91 -28.29
CA ILE A 26 -84.69 -18.10 -28.82
C ILE A 26 -84.62 -16.73 -28.12
N LEU A 27 -85.75 -16.04 -27.97
CA LEU A 27 -85.78 -14.75 -27.29
C LEU A 27 -85.41 -14.86 -25.81
N MET A 28 -85.84 -15.93 -25.13
CA MET A 28 -85.49 -16.17 -23.73
C MET A 28 -84.02 -16.57 -23.56
N GLU A 29 -83.42 -17.27 -24.52
CA GLU A 29 -82.00 -17.64 -24.53
C GLU A 29 -81.07 -16.43 -24.64
N HIS A 30 -81.52 -15.36 -25.32
CA HIS A 30 -80.79 -14.10 -25.43
C HIS A 30 -80.99 -13.15 -24.25
N LEU A 31 -81.86 -13.47 -23.28
CA LEU A 31 -82.00 -12.67 -22.09
C LEU A 31 -80.86 -12.95 -21.10
N PRO A 32 -80.27 -11.91 -20.49
CA PRO A 32 -79.21 -12.11 -19.53
C PRO A 32 -79.69 -12.95 -18.32
N PRO A 33 -78.84 -13.85 -17.79
CA PRO A 33 -79.21 -14.73 -16.69
C PRO A 33 -79.53 -13.95 -15.41
N ALA A 34 -78.85 -12.82 -15.18
CA ALA A 34 -79.18 -11.83 -14.16
C ALA A 34 -80.02 -10.68 -14.74
N GLY A 35 -80.89 -10.07 -13.93
CA GLY A 35 -81.69 -8.93 -14.36
C GLY A 35 -80.83 -7.74 -14.83
N TRP A 36 -81.36 -6.95 -15.77
CA TRP A 36 -80.71 -5.77 -16.35
C TRP A 36 -80.23 -4.73 -15.32
N SER A 37 -80.77 -4.76 -14.09
CA SER A 37 -80.32 -3.93 -12.98
C SER A 37 -78.92 -4.25 -12.44
N HIS A 38 -78.34 -5.40 -12.80
CA HIS A 38 -77.00 -5.81 -12.37
C HIS A 38 -75.92 -5.57 -13.44
N LEU A 39 -76.31 -5.16 -14.64
CA LEU A 39 -75.37 -4.81 -15.70
C LEU A 39 -74.94 -3.36 -15.50
N ALA A 40 -73.63 -3.12 -15.61
CA ALA A 40 -73.09 -1.75 -15.59
C ALA A 40 -73.71 -0.95 -16.73
N THR A 41 -74.26 0.21 -16.39
CA THR A 41 -74.79 1.15 -17.37
C THR A 41 -73.65 1.86 -18.11
N LYS A 42 -73.98 2.53 -19.21
CA LYS A 42 -73.03 3.40 -19.91
C LYS A 42 -72.44 4.46 -18.96
N ASP A 43 -73.26 5.01 -18.08
CA ASP A 43 -72.84 6.03 -17.12
C ASP A 43 -71.85 5.44 -16.10
N ASP A 44 -72.10 4.24 -15.57
CA ASP A 44 -71.17 3.53 -14.66
C ASP A 44 -69.80 3.30 -15.29
N ILE A 45 -69.78 2.91 -16.57
CA ILE A 45 -68.54 2.68 -17.33
C ILE A 45 -67.81 4.01 -17.57
N THR A 46 -68.54 5.09 -17.90
CA THR A 46 -67.92 6.41 -18.09
C THR A 46 -67.34 6.96 -16.80
N LEU A 47 -68.03 6.77 -15.67
CA LEU A 47 -67.56 7.16 -14.35
C LEU A 47 -66.30 6.36 -13.96
N SER A 48 -66.35 5.03 -14.07
CA SER A 48 -65.17 4.17 -13.82
C SER A 48 -63.99 4.54 -14.71
N GLY A 49 -64.24 4.82 -15.99
CA GLY A 49 -63.20 5.26 -16.93
C GLY A 49 -62.66 6.65 -16.61
N ALA A 50 -63.45 7.55 -16.01
CA ALA A 50 -62.97 8.84 -15.53
C ALA A 50 -62.08 8.66 -14.29
N VAL A 51 -62.52 7.85 -13.31
CA VAL A 51 -61.74 7.55 -12.09
C VAL A 51 -60.39 6.93 -12.44
N LEU A 52 -60.37 5.89 -13.28
CA LEU A 52 -59.12 5.24 -13.69
C LEU A 52 -58.17 6.19 -14.42
N ARG A 53 -58.68 7.13 -15.23
CA ARG A 53 -57.82 8.13 -15.88
C ARG A 53 -57.19 9.08 -14.86
N THR A 54 -57.94 9.47 -13.84
CA THR A 54 -57.43 10.31 -12.75
C THR A 54 -56.36 9.56 -11.95
N GLU A 55 -56.64 8.34 -11.50
CA GLU A 55 -55.66 7.51 -10.77
C GLU A 55 -54.37 7.30 -11.58
N VAL A 56 -54.48 6.99 -12.88
CA VAL A 56 -53.31 6.84 -13.76
C VAL A 56 -52.55 8.16 -13.93
N ALA A 57 -53.25 9.30 -13.97
CA ALA A 57 -52.60 10.61 -14.05
C ALA A 57 -51.86 10.93 -12.74
N GLU A 58 -52.46 10.65 -11.59
CA GLU A 58 -51.86 10.84 -10.27
C GLU A 58 -50.62 9.96 -10.09
N LEU A 59 -50.71 8.66 -10.38
CA LEU A 59 -49.57 7.74 -10.34
C LEU A 59 -48.43 8.18 -11.27
N ARG A 60 -48.75 8.71 -12.46
CA ARG A 60 -47.73 9.25 -13.37
C ARG A 60 -47.05 10.48 -12.78
N THR A 61 -47.78 11.35 -12.09
CA THR A 61 -47.21 12.54 -11.45
C THR A 61 -46.35 12.18 -10.25
N GLU A 62 -46.78 11.22 -9.43
CA GLU A 62 -46.04 10.71 -8.28
C GLU A 62 -44.72 10.06 -8.74
N LEU A 63 -44.79 9.12 -9.69
CA LEU A 63 -43.59 8.46 -10.23
C LEU A 63 -42.61 9.45 -10.87
N LYS A 64 -43.11 10.47 -11.56
CA LYS A 64 -42.24 11.52 -12.14
C LYS A 64 -41.54 12.33 -11.04
N THR A 65 -42.22 12.58 -9.93
CA THR A 65 -41.68 13.30 -8.78
C THR A 65 -40.62 12.46 -8.08
N GLU A 66 -40.91 11.20 -7.76
CA GLU A 66 -39.95 10.26 -7.16
C GLU A 66 -38.69 10.10 -8.03
N ILE A 67 -38.85 9.95 -9.35
CA ILE A 67 -37.70 9.85 -10.27
C ILE A 67 -36.88 11.15 -10.25
N ALA A 68 -37.51 12.31 -10.12
CA ALA A 68 -36.80 13.58 -10.04
C ALA A 68 -36.02 13.70 -8.72
N GLU A 69 -36.64 13.31 -7.61
CA GLU A 69 -36.03 13.30 -6.28
C GLU A 69 -34.82 12.35 -6.22
N LEU A 70 -34.98 11.10 -6.67
CA LEU A 70 -33.89 10.13 -6.75
C LEU A 70 -32.73 10.61 -7.63
N ARG A 71 -33.03 11.31 -8.73
CA ARG A 71 -31.98 11.92 -9.56
C ARG A 71 -31.23 13.03 -8.84
N THR A 72 -31.92 13.83 -8.03
CA THR A 72 -31.28 14.89 -7.25
C THR A 72 -30.45 14.34 -6.11
N GLU A 73 -30.93 13.31 -5.42
CA GLU A 73 -30.21 12.60 -4.37
C GLU A 73 -28.93 11.96 -4.92
N LEU A 74 -29.05 11.16 -5.98
CA LEU A 74 -27.88 10.51 -6.60
C LEU A 74 -26.85 11.52 -7.10
N LYS A 75 -27.28 12.67 -7.64
CA LYS A 75 -26.36 13.74 -8.06
C LYS A 75 -25.62 14.35 -6.87
N THR A 76 -26.30 14.48 -5.73
CA THR A 76 -25.73 15.01 -4.49
C THR A 76 -24.72 14.03 -3.92
N GLU A 77 -25.07 12.76 -3.76
CA GLU A 77 -24.15 11.70 -3.30
C GLU A 77 -22.90 11.60 -4.18
N ILE A 78 -23.06 11.63 -5.50
CA ILE A 78 -21.91 11.61 -6.43
C ILE A 78 -21.02 12.86 -6.23
N SER A 79 -21.60 14.02 -5.93
CA SER A 79 -20.84 15.24 -5.66
C SER A 79 -20.07 15.13 -4.34
N GLU A 80 -20.72 14.62 -3.30
CA GLU A 80 -20.13 14.41 -1.98
C GLU A 80 -18.96 13.42 -2.06
N LEU A 81 -19.15 12.25 -2.69
CA LEU A 81 -18.09 11.27 -2.91
C LEU A 81 -16.92 11.85 -3.70
N ARG A 82 -17.16 12.70 -4.70
CA ARG A 82 -16.09 13.39 -5.43
C ARG A 82 -15.31 14.35 -4.54
N THR A 83 -15.99 15.07 -3.64
CA THR A 83 -15.33 15.98 -2.70
C THR A 83 -14.52 15.23 -1.64
N GLU A 84 -15.05 14.13 -1.12
CA GLU A 84 -14.37 13.24 -0.18
C GLU A 84 -13.10 12.67 -0.82
N LEU A 85 -13.22 12.03 -1.99
CA LEU A 85 -12.08 11.45 -2.71
C LEU A 85 -11.00 12.51 -3.02
N LYS A 86 -11.39 13.73 -3.40
CA LYS A 86 -10.43 14.82 -3.64
C LYS A 86 -9.70 15.22 -2.37
N THR A 87 -10.39 15.20 -1.23
CA THR A 87 -9.83 15.53 0.09
C THR A 87 -8.86 14.44 0.54
N GLU A 88 -9.23 13.17 0.41
CA GLU A 88 -8.35 12.03 0.71
C GLU A 88 -7.09 12.05 -0.14
N ILE A 89 -7.20 12.26 -1.46
CA ILE A 89 -6.03 12.37 -2.35
C ILE A 89 -5.11 13.51 -1.92
N ALA A 90 -5.67 14.65 -1.49
CA ALA A 90 -4.87 15.78 -1.01
C ALA A 90 -4.18 15.48 0.33
N ALA A 91 -4.85 14.75 1.23
CA ALA A 91 -4.29 14.31 2.50
C ALA A 91 -3.11 13.35 2.27
N VAL A 92 -3.31 12.28 1.50
CA VAL A 92 -2.26 11.31 1.15
C VAL A 92 -1.07 11.99 0.47
N ARG A 93 -1.32 12.95 -0.44
CA ARG A 93 -0.23 13.70 -1.09
C ARG A 93 0.58 14.55 -0.10
N THR A 94 -0.07 15.05 0.94
CA THR A 94 0.58 15.85 1.99
C THR A 94 1.41 14.95 2.90
N GLU A 95 0.85 13.83 3.33
CA GLU A 95 1.54 12.80 4.11
C GLU A 95 2.81 12.31 3.41
N LEU A 96 2.70 11.87 2.15
CA LEU A 96 3.87 11.43 1.35
C LEU A 96 4.94 12.52 1.20
N LYS A 97 4.55 13.80 1.11
CA LYS A 97 5.54 14.88 1.06
C LYS A 97 6.29 15.03 2.38
N THR A 98 5.59 14.88 3.50
CA THR A 98 6.18 14.94 4.84
C THR A 98 7.14 13.77 5.04
N GLU A 99 6.71 12.53 4.75
CA GLU A 99 7.56 11.34 4.86
C GLU A 99 8.83 11.45 4.00
N ILE A 100 8.71 11.93 2.76
CA ILE A 100 9.88 12.16 1.89
C ILE A 100 10.83 13.21 2.48
N ALA A 101 10.29 14.25 3.12
CA ALA A 101 11.12 15.28 3.75
C ALA A 101 11.86 14.72 4.98
N GLU A 102 11.17 13.94 5.81
CA GLU A 102 11.73 13.28 6.99
C GLU A 102 12.85 12.30 6.59
N LEU A 103 12.60 11.40 5.63
CA LEU A 103 13.61 10.47 5.12
C LEU A 103 14.84 11.20 4.54
N ARG A 104 14.66 12.35 3.89
CA ARG A 104 15.79 13.17 3.42
C ARG A 104 16.60 13.74 4.56
N THR A 105 15.96 14.16 5.65
CA THR A 105 16.66 14.67 6.83
C THR A 105 17.39 13.57 7.59
N GLU A 106 16.79 12.39 7.71
CA GLU A 106 17.39 11.21 8.32
C GLU A 106 18.64 10.78 7.52
N LEU A 107 18.50 10.57 6.21
CA LEU A 107 19.63 10.18 5.36
C LEU A 107 20.77 11.21 5.38
N LYS A 108 20.45 12.51 5.44
CA LYS A 108 21.47 13.56 5.55
C LYS A 108 22.24 13.47 6.88
N THR A 109 21.54 13.11 7.95
CA THR A 109 22.12 12.95 9.29
C THR A 109 23.02 11.72 9.31
N GLU A 110 22.54 10.57 8.83
CA GLU A 110 23.34 9.34 8.72
C GLU A 110 24.62 9.54 7.90
N ILE A 111 24.54 10.23 6.76
CA ILE A 111 25.73 10.54 5.94
C ILE A 111 26.71 11.42 6.72
N SER A 112 26.22 12.38 7.50
CA SER A 112 27.08 13.23 8.33
C SER A 112 27.77 12.43 9.42
N ASP A 113 27.04 11.54 10.08
CA ASP A 113 27.54 10.71 11.17
C ASP A 113 28.60 9.73 10.67
N LEU A 114 28.32 9.01 9.57
CA LEU A 114 29.30 8.14 8.90
C LEU A 114 30.57 8.89 8.50
N ARG A 115 30.43 10.15 8.07
CA ARG A 115 31.61 10.98 7.72
C ARG A 115 32.44 11.34 8.94
N VAL A 116 31.82 11.56 10.10
CA VAL A 116 32.51 11.82 11.36
C VAL A 116 33.19 10.55 11.86
N GLU A 117 32.49 9.41 11.82
CA GLU A 117 33.03 8.10 12.17
C GLU A 117 34.27 7.77 11.34
N LEU A 118 34.17 7.84 10.01
CA LEU A 118 35.30 7.58 9.11
C LEU A 118 36.50 8.51 9.36
N LYS A 119 36.26 9.79 9.67
CA LYS A 119 37.35 10.72 10.03
C LYS A 119 38.05 10.30 11.32
N THR A 120 37.27 9.83 12.29
CA THR A 120 37.77 9.37 13.59
C THR A 120 38.61 8.11 13.41
N GLU A 121 38.14 7.13 12.65
CA GLU A 121 38.88 5.91 12.32
C GLU A 121 40.18 6.22 11.58
N ILE A 122 40.16 7.09 10.57
CA ILE A 122 41.38 7.52 9.86
C ILE A 122 42.37 8.18 10.82
N ALA A 123 41.90 9.00 11.77
CA ALA A 123 42.77 9.63 12.75
C ALA A 123 43.38 8.60 13.72
N ALA A 124 42.60 7.60 14.15
CA ALA A 124 43.06 6.51 14.98
C ALA A 124 44.15 5.67 14.28
N VAL A 125 43.90 5.23 13.05
CA VAL A 125 44.88 4.46 12.25
C VAL A 125 46.16 5.27 12.01
N ARG A 126 46.06 6.58 11.76
CA ARG A 126 47.24 7.45 11.63
C ARG A 126 48.04 7.56 12.92
N ALA A 127 47.37 7.62 14.07
CA ALA A 127 48.03 7.68 15.36
C ALA A 127 48.76 6.36 15.67
N GLU A 128 48.11 5.23 15.39
CA GLU A 128 48.70 3.89 15.52
C GLU A 128 49.94 3.73 14.64
N LEU A 129 49.84 4.02 13.34
CA LEU A 129 50.99 3.96 12.42
C LEU A 129 52.14 4.87 12.86
N LYS A 130 51.84 6.07 13.38
CA LYS A 130 52.89 6.98 13.90
C LYS A 130 53.59 6.38 15.12
N SER A 131 52.84 5.71 15.99
CA SER A 131 53.37 5.00 17.15
C SER A 131 54.27 3.85 16.71
N GLU A 132 53.80 3.00 15.78
CA GLU A 132 54.59 1.89 15.25
C GLU A 132 55.90 2.36 14.60
N ILE A 133 55.86 3.42 13.78
CA ILE A 133 57.07 4.01 13.18
C ILE A 133 58.04 4.49 14.27
N ALA A 134 57.54 5.09 15.36
CA ALA A 134 58.39 5.55 16.46
C ALA A 134 59.05 4.38 17.20
N THR A 135 58.31 3.29 17.42
CA THR A 135 58.83 2.03 17.97
C THR A 135 59.93 1.47 17.08
N VAL A 136 59.67 1.28 15.78
CA VAL A 136 60.65 0.78 14.82
C VAL A 136 61.92 1.64 14.79
N LYS A 137 61.78 2.97 14.82
CA LYS A 137 62.93 3.88 14.87
C LYS A 137 63.77 3.71 16.15
N THR A 138 63.10 3.47 17.27
CA THR A 138 63.75 3.21 18.56
C THR A 138 64.51 1.89 18.51
N ASP A 139 63.87 0.82 18.01
CA ASP A 139 64.47 -0.50 17.85
C ASP A 139 65.70 -0.46 16.92
N MET A 140 65.61 0.23 15.78
CA MET A 140 66.74 0.42 14.87
C MET A 140 67.90 1.17 15.54
N SER A 141 67.60 2.18 16.35
CA SER A 141 68.62 2.93 17.10
C SER A 141 69.30 2.04 18.15
N GLY A 142 68.52 1.20 18.85
CA GLY A 142 69.02 0.19 19.77
C GLY A 142 69.94 -0.81 19.09
N LEU A 143 69.49 -1.41 17.98
CA LEU A 143 70.27 -2.37 17.19
C LEU A 143 71.60 -1.77 16.71
N ARG A 144 71.60 -0.51 16.26
CA ARG A 144 72.82 0.20 15.87
C ARG A 144 73.82 0.28 17.03
N VAL A 145 73.35 0.66 18.23
CA VAL A 145 74.20 0.76 19.42
C VAL A 145 74.76 -0.61 19.82
N GLU A 146 73.94 -1.66 19.74
CA GLU A 146 74.37 -3.03 20.01
C GLU A 146 75.43 -3.50 19.02
N MET A 147 75.25 -3.23 17.71
CA MET A 147 76.24 -3.52 16.69
C MET A 147 77.56 -2.77 16.94
N GLU A 148 77.51 -1.46 17.23
CA GLU A 148 78.70 -0.66 17.53
C GLU A 148 79.43 -1.17 18.80
N ARG A 149 78.69 -1.65 19.80
CA ARG A 149 79.27 -2.26 21.00
C ARG A 149 79.89 -3.63 20.68
N GLY A 150 79.19 -4.45 19.90
CA GLY A 150 79.65 -5.77 19.44
C GLY A 150 80.94 -5.67 18.64
N PHE A 151 80.99 -4.76 17.67
CA PHE A 151 82.19 -4.52 16.85
C PHE A 151 83.37 -4.05 17.70
N ARG A 152 83.17 -3.05 18.57
CA ARG A 152 84.23 -2.59 19.49
C ARG A 152 84.76 -3.71 20.37
N SER A 153 83.87 -4.51 20.95
CA SER A 153 84.25 -5.68 21.76
C SER A 153 85.09 -6.67 20.97
N GLN A 154 84.69 -6.95 19.72
CA GLN A 154 85.44 -7.82 18.82
C GLN A 154 86.81 -7.22 18.44
N THR A 155 86.89 -5.94 18.12
CA THR A 155 88.16 -5.24 17.85
C THR A 155 89.11 -5.36 19.03
N TRP A 156 88.63 -5.09 20.25
CA TRP A 156 89.44 -5.25 21.46
C TRP A 156 89.93 -6.69 21.65
N LYS A 157 89.06 -7.69 21.47
CA LYS A 157 89.46 -9.10 21.51
C LYS A 157 90.55 -9.43 20.48
N MET A 158 90.43 -8.94 19.26
CA MET A 158 91.44 -9.15 18.21
C MET A 158 92.78 -8.46 18.52
N VAL A 159 92.75 -7.21 18.99
CA VAL A 159 93.96 -6.47 19.37
C VAL A 159 94.70 -7.20 20.50
N THR A 160 93.98 -7.64 21.53
CA THR A 160 94.57 -8.41 22.63
C THR A 160 95.18 -9.73 22.14
N ALA A 161 94.48 -10.46 21.25
CA ALA A 161 95.01 -11.69 20.66
C ALA A 161 96.26 -11.45 19.78
N MET A 162 96.30 -10.34 19.03
CA MET A 162 97.44 -9.97 18.18
C MET A 162 98.68 -9.59 19.01
N ILE A 163 98.50 -8.84 20.10
CA ILE A 163 99.62 -8.52 21.02
C ILE A 163 100.15 -9.80 21.68
N ALA A 164 99.25 -10.69 22.13
CA ALA A 164 99.62 -11.96 22.71
C ALA A 164 100.44 -12.83 21.73
N SER A 165 100.06 -12.89 20.46
CA SER A 165 100.80 -13.66 19.45
C SER A 165 102.18 -13.06 19.11
N GLN A 166 102.31 -11.73 19.03
CA GLN A 166 103.60 -11.07 18.85
C GLN A 166 104.56 -11.35 20.02
N GLY A 167 104.06 -11.34 21.26
CA GLY A 167 104.85 -11.73 22.44
C GLY A 167 105.41 -13.16 22.35
N ILE A 168 104.59 -14.10 21.88
CA ILE A 168 105.02 -15.49 21.63
C ILE A 168 106.11 -15.53 20.53
N SER A 169 105.94 -14.81 19.43
CA SER A 169 106.94 -14.77 18.34
C SER A 169 108.29 -14.19 18.79
N VAL A 170 108.29 -13.13 19.60
CA VAL A 170 109.52 -12.54 20.16
C VAL A 170 110.22 -13.52 21.10
N ALA A 171 109.46 -14.22 21.96
CA ALA A 171 110.00 -15.24 22.85
C ALA A 171 110.67 -16.39 22.07
N ILE A 172 110.04 -16.84 20.98
CA ILE A 172 110.62 -17.87 20.09
C ILE A 172 111.92 -17.37 19.44
N MET A 173 111.95 -16.14 18.91
CA MET A 173 113.16 -15.57 18.31
C MET A 173 114.30 -15.42 19.34
N ALA A 174 113.99 -14.96 20.55
CA ALA A 174 114.98 -14.84 21.63
C ALA A 174 115.58 -16.21 22.00
N ALA A 175 114.74 -17.25 22.08
CA ALA A 175 115.20 -18.62 22.32
C ALA A 175 116.12 -19.13 21.19
N MET A 176 115.80 -18.85 19.91
CA MET A 176 116.66 -19.20 18.77
C MET A 176 118.03 -18.51 18.83
N VAL A 177 118.07 -17.19 19.06
CA VAL A 177 119.34 -16.44 19.15
C VAL A 177 120.20 -16.97 20.30
N ASN A 178 119.60 -17.30 21.45
CA ASN A 178 120.33 -17.86 22.58
C ASN A 178 120.88 -19.26 22.29
N SER A 179 120.23 -20.06 21.44
CA SER A 179 120.72 -21.38 21.03
C SER A 179 121.86 -21.36 19.99
N LEU A 180 122.14 -20.21 19.38
CA LEU A 180 123.20 -20.01 18.37
C LEU A 180 124.50 -19.42 18.94
N ARG A 181 124.52 -19.06 20.24
CA ARG A 181 125.72 -18.65 20.98
C ARG A 181 126.30 -19.81 21.76
#